data_AF-A0A367IVW6-F1
#
_entry.id   AF-A0A367IVW6-F1
#
_cell.length_a   1.000
_cell.length_b   1.000
_cell.length_c   1.000
_cell.angle_alpha   90.00
_cell.angle_beta   90.00
_cell.angle_gamma   90.00
#
_symmetry.space_group_name_H-M   'P 1'
#
loop_
_entity.id
_entity.type
_entity.pdbx_description
1 polymer ?
#
loop_
_entity_poly.entity_id
_entity_poly.type
_entity_poly.pdbx_seq_one_letter_code
_entity_poly.pdbx_strand_id
1 'polypeptide(L)'
;MDSITDQEFCAKLEKHFSLYRINLRSPLASKIAPHHWYRIDLLLVNELGLFRRADIEPDGQVEIACDLYTPSSESITPFKDDADWQLIIRPACVFSEGQLSTHPLPVPGFVGSGKGTFEFCIQPKHDINQDQTYSRFLHIRPKHLVEFPKLGRVDNKSLESILPLVVGPIQIMPQLKPENKTSLPLELWQHQDQSSMVYEGYRVFPTSVDPPVNIAIHEMWDTGIPGKIWDSALVMLDFIKKMLDLHPQYIHQKHTLDLSAGTGLLGLYVASMILSPTKSTLQQGSITITELDEAVDLIDKNVVINQFLDNHKQVKLQTRNLLWGNQEQAKECGKADLIIASDVLYEAQFFHDLVKTFVDLSTQNTRIYIGYKRRGLTEQEEDYFWSLCQEHFDITLLKYEGNDTDDALIDSIIYIKMFYAKGHSFVLSFSKPSNSIPKEEEQEEKNIGIKEHTTSSFVYHHFEGNTDTLVAFILFAFSIAIMVYLYTILLIPTVMTATIAHWENRTIPSTGIQVPVDIGCPLLKPRTTPPQSVHDLRPDDIRIVAGLGDSVMAAFAAKGVQQTFFNIENLYENRGISFAMGGVC
;
A
#
# COMPACT_ATOMS: atom_id res chain seq x y z
N MET A 1 -28.34 -4.66 12.51
CA MET A 1 -26.89 -4.42 12.52
C MET A 1 -26.69 -3.17 13.34
N ASP A 2 -26.19 -3.31 14.56
CA ASP A 2 -25.95 -2.17 15.44
C ASP A 2 -24.77 -1.36 14.89
N SER A 3 -24.96 -0.05 14.73
CA SER A 3 -23.92 0.86 14.23
C SER A 3 -22.80 0.97 15.27
N ILE A 4 -21.59 0.60 14.88
CA ILE A 4 -20.38 0.78 15.70
C ILE A 4 -20.24 2.28 16.00
N THR A 5 -19.97 2.64 17.25
CA THR A 5 -19.74 4.04 17.62
C THR A 5 -18.41 4.55 17.05
N ASP A 6 -18.27 5.85 16.76
CA ASP A 6 -17.02 6.43 16.27
C ASP A 6 -15.82 6.13 17.19
N GLN A 7 -16.06 6.08 18.51
CA GLN A 7 -15.05 5.69 19.49
C GLN A 7 -14.62 4.23 19.35
N GLU A 8 -15.56 3.30 19.14
CA GLU A 8 -15.23 1.89 18.90
C GLU A 8 -14.58 1.65 17.54
N PHE A 9 -14.98 2.40 16.52
CA PHE A 9 -14.34 2.37 15.19
C PHE A 9 -12.89 2.87 15.27
N CYS A 10 -12.67 4.03 15.91
CA CYS A 10 -11.33 4.55 16.17
C CYS A 10 -10.51 3.58 17.03
N ALA A 11 -11.07 3.03 18.12
CA ALA A 11 -10.36 2.06 18.96
C ALA A 11 -9.97 0.79 18.20
N LYS A 12 -10.81 0.31 17.27
CA LYS A 12 -10.49 -0.82 16.38
C LYS A 12 -9.36 -0.47 15.41
N LEU A 13 -9.37 0.72 14.80
CA LEU A 13 -8.27 1.20 13.96
C LEU A 13 -6.95 1.35 14.76
N GLU A 14 -7.05 1.85 15.99
CA GLU A 14 -5.90 2.10 16.87
C GLU A 14 -5.24 0.82 17.39
N LYS A 15 -6.01 -0.25 17.63
CA LYS A 15 -5.50 -1.54 18.09
C LYS A 15 -4.46 -2.15 17.14
N HIS A 16 -4.54 -1.80 15.85
CA HIS A 16 -3.72 -2.39 14.79
C HIS A 16 -2.68 -1.42 14.21
N PHE A 17 -2.40 -0.27 14.83
CA PHE A 17 -1.51 0.74 14.26
C PHE A 17 -0.02 0.42 14.56
N SER A 18 0.66 -0.50 13.87
CA SER A 18 1.93 -1.07 14.40
C SER A 18 3.18 -0.25 14.13
N LEU A 19 3.33 0.29 12.91
CA LEU A 19 4.56 0.93 12.44
C LEU A 19 4.25 2.24 11.70
N TYR A 20 5.12 3.23 11.89
CA TYR A 20 5.10 4.46 11.12
C TYR A 20 6.07 4.37 9.93
N ARG A 21 5.90 5.26 8.96
CA ARG A 21 6.81 5.44 7.82
C ARG A 21 6.80 6.88 7.36
N ILE A 22 7.96 7.31 6.86
CA ILE A 22 8.14 8.63 6.27
C ILE A 22 7.75 8.56 4.79
N ASN A 23 6.87 9.45 4.34
CA ASN A 23 6.46 9.62 2.95
C ASN A 23 6.70 11.06 2.51
N LEU A 24 6.88 11.29 1.21
CA LEU A 24 6.79 12.63 0.65
C LEU A 24 5.35 13.13 0.75
N ARG A 25 5.19 14.37 1.23
CA ARG A 25 3.93 15.11 1.11
C ARG A 25 3.81 15.81 -0.24
N SER A 26 4.95 16.32 -0.72
CA SER A 26 5.07 17.07 -1.96
C SER A 26 6.28 16.56 -2.72
N PRO A 27 6.25 16.56 -4.07
CA PRO A 27 7.37 16.11 -4.85
C PRO A 27 8.57 17.06 -4.74
N LEU A 28 9.77 16.56 -5.03
CA LEU A 28 11.01 17.33 -4.90
C LEU A 28 11.47 17.88 -6.25
N ALA A 29 12.23 18.98 -6.24
CA ALA A 29 12.93 19.41 -7.47
C ALA A 29 13.88 18.31 -7.93
N SER A 30 13.76 17.89 -9.20
CA SER A 30 14.66 16.88 -9.77
C SER A 30 16.05 17.43 -10.08
N LYS A 31 16.18 18.74 -10.28
CA LYS A 31 17.44 19.43 -10.56
C LYS A 31 17.75 20.40 -9.44
N ILE A 32 18.93 20.26 -8.85
CA ILE A 32 19.35 21.09 -7.73
C ILE A 32 20.74 21.68 -7.94
N ALA A 33 20.95 22.87 -7.39
CA ALA A 33 22.20 23.60 -7.42
C ALA A 33 22.95 23.42 -6.08
N PRO A 34 24.27 23.22 -6.09
CA PRO A 34 25.08 23.28 -4.89
C PRO A 34 24.92 24.62 -4.16
N HIS A 35 25.09 24.62 -2.83
CA HIS A 35 24.98 25.80 -1.98
C HIS A 35 23.62 26.53 -2.03
N HIS A 36 22.58 25.91 -2.59
CA HIS A 36 21.21 26.42 -2.59
C HIS A 36 20.33 25.60 -1.63
N TRP A 37 19.36 26.25 -0.99
CA TRP A 37 18.46 25.62 -0.02
C TRP A 37 17.16 25.20 -0.68
N TYR A 38 16.79 23.93 -0.50
CA TYR A 38 15.58 23.31 -1.01
C TYR A 38 14.72 22.83 0.15
N ARG A 39 13.39 22.97 0.03
CA ARG A 39 12.43 22.48 1.01
C ARG A 39 12.03 21.03 0.72
N ILE A 40 11.80 20.27 1.79
CA ILE A 40 11.15 18.95 1.76
C ILE A 40 9.94 18.98 2.71
N ASP A 41 8.80 18.53 2.20
CA ASP A 41 7.58 18.35 2.99
C ASP A 41 7.28 16.85 3.10
N LEU A 42 7.03 16.40 4.33
CA LEU A 42 6.89 15.00 4.69
C LEU A 42 5.56 14.67 5.36
N LEU A 43 5.18 13.40 5.27
CA LEU A 43 4.11 12.78 6.04
C LEU A 43 4.67 11.63 6.88
N LEU A 44 4.20 11.54 8.11
CA LEU A 44 4.39 10.40 9.01
C LEU A 44 3.07 9.66 9.09
N VAL A 45 3.01 8.45 8.54
CA VAL A 45 1.78 7.66 8.42
C VAL A 45 2.05 6.18 8.66
N ASN A 46 1.02 5.35 8.79
CA ASN A 46 1.15 3.90 8.80
C ASN A 46 0.98 3.30 7.39
N GLU A 47 0.87 1.98 7.29
CA GLU A 47 0.64 1.23 6.04
C GLU A 47 -0.69 1.58 5.33
N LEU A 48 -1.64 2.17 6.05
CA LEU A 48 -2.92 2.64 5.52
C LEU A 48 -2.92 4.12 5.14
N GLY A 49 -1.80 4.83 5.28
CA GLY A 49 -1.74 6.27 5.06
C GLY A 49 -2.39 7.09 6.18
N LEU A 50 -2.68 6.47 7.32
CA LEU A 50 -3.30 7.10 8.48
C LEU A 50 -2.23 7.60 9.46
N PHE A 51 -2.56 8.66 10.18
CA PHE A 51 -1.71 9.24 11.22
C PHE A 51 -2.49 9.35 12.54
N ARG A 52 -1.88 8.95 13.65
CA ARG A 52 -2.52 9.03 14.97
C ARG A 52 -2.00 10.23 15.75
N ARG A 53 -2.85 11.25 15.87
CA ARG A 53 -2.55 12.50 16.59
C ARG A 53 -2.11 12.27 18.04
N ALA A 54 -2.79 11.35 18.74
CA ALA A 54 -2.50 11.01 20.14
C ALA A 54 -1.04 10.53 20.37
N ASP A 55 -0.37 10.01 19.35
CA ASP A 55 1.00 9.51 19.50
C ASP A 55 2.04 10.64 19.59
N ILE A 56 1.74 11.85 19.10
CA ILE A 56 2.69 12.96 19.06
C ILE A 56 2.17 14.22 19.77
N GLU A 57 0.87 14.47 19.79
CA GLU A 57 0.32 15.76 20.23
C GLU A 57 0.39 15.98 21.75
N PRO A 58 0.57 17.24 22.19
CA PRO A 58 0.73 18.45 21.38
C PRO A 58 2.19 18.75 20.98
N ASP A 59 3.17 18.17 21.68
CA ASP A 59 4.57 18.62 21.73
C ASP A 59 5.62 17.54 21.46
N GLY A 60 5.20 16.32 21.14
CA GLY A 60 6.10 15.22 20.76
C GLY A 60 6.81 15.51 19.44
N GLN A 61 7.97 14.88 19.25
CA GLN A 61 8.85 15.17 18.13
C GLN A 61 9.46 13.91 17.55
N VAL A 62 9.59 13.91 16.23
CA VAL A 62 10.41 12.97 15.48
C VAL A 62 11.42 13.82 14.70
N GLU A 63 12.61 13.97 15.26
CA GLU A 63 13.74 14.60 14.57
C GLU A 63 14.29 13.64 13.52
N ILE A 64 14.53 14.15 12.32
CA ILE A 64 15.06 13.38 11.20
C ILE A 64 16.53 13.72 10.93
N ALA A 65 17.25 12.74 10.37
CA ALA A 65 18.49 12.95 9.66
C ALA A 65 18.26 12.72 8.16
N CYS A 66 19.12 13.31 7.34
CA CYS A 66 19.14 13.08 5.91
C CYS A 66 20.58 12.83 5.46
N ASP A 67 20.80 11.71 4.79
CA ASP A 67 22.09 11.31 4.22
C ASP A 67 21.99 11.29 2.68
N LEU A 68 23.12 11.18 1.98
CA LEU A 68 23.17 11.06 0.53
C LEU A 68 23.66 9.67 0.12
N TYR A 69 22.90 9.04 -0.78
CA TYR A 69 23.29 7.82 -1.45
C TYR A 69 23.70 8.08 -2.89
N THR A 70 24.81 7.43 -3.26
CA THR A 70 25.29 7.31 -4.62
C THR A 70 24.80 5.98 -5.20
N PRO A 71 24.12 5.99 -6.37
CA PRO A 71 23.72 4.75 -7.04
C PRO A 71 24.95 3.99 -7.56
N SER A 72 24.76 2.73 -7.91
CA SER A 72 25.80 1.97 -8.61
C SER A 72 26.00 2.50 -10.05
N SER A 73 27.10 2.12 -10.70
CA SER A 73 27.38 2.55 -12.08
C SER A 73 26.43 1.94 -13.11
N GLU A 74 25.86 0.77 -12.82
CA GLU A 74 25.06 0.00 -13.76
C GLU A 74 23.56 0.10 -13.43
N SER A 75 23.19 0.13 -12.15
CA SER A 75 21.80 0.22 -11.62
C SER A 75 21.66 1.22 -10.48
N ILE A 76 20.42 1.44 -10.03
CA ILE A 76 20.13 2.24 -8.83
C ILE A 76 20.81 1.62 -7.59
N THR A 77 20.65 0.32 -7.35
CA THR A 77 21.30 -0.40 -6.24
C THR A 77 22.47 -1.26 -6.71
N PRO A 78 23.40 -1.64 -5.82
CA PRO A 78 23.48 -1.27 -4.41
C PRO A 78 23.86 0.20 -4.22
N PHE A 79 23.18 0.87 -3.28
CA PHE A 79 23.53 2.22 -2.85
C PHE A 79 24.80 2.20 -2.00
N LYS A 80 25.58 3.28 -2.10
CA LYS A 80 26.73 3.57 -1.23
C LYS A 80 26.61 4.96 -0.64
N ASP A 81 27.25 5.18 0.50
CA ASP A 81 27.39 6.53 1.05
C ASP A 81 28.14 7.44 0.07
N ASP A 82 27.68 8.68 -0.03
CA ASP A 82 28.26 9.66 -0.93
C ASP A 82 29.63 10.16 -0.43
N ALA A 83 30.66 9.99 -1.26
CA ALA A 83 32.02 10.45 -1.00
C ALA A 83 32.28 11.89 -1.50
N ASP A 84 31.49 12.38 -2.46
CA ASP A 84 31.74 13.64 -3.19
C ASP A 84 30.96 14.80 -2.59
N TRP A 85 29.77 14.52 -2.08
CA TRP A 85 28.84 15.53 -1.58
C TRP A 85 28.56 15.34 -0.10
N GLN A 86 28.37 16.46 0.59
CA GLN A 86 27.81 16.51 1.93
C GLN A 86 26.45 17.19 1.90
N LEU A 87 25.55 16.71 2.76
CA LEU A 87 24.21 17.24 2.90
C LEU A 87 24.07 17.91 4.27
N ILE A 88 23.53 19.12 4.25
CA ILE A 88 23.26 19.93 5.44
C ILE A 88 21.75 20.13 5.51
N ILE A 89 21.16 19.89 6.67
CA ILE A 89 19.73 20.13 6.92
C ILE A 89 19.51 21.16 8.01
N ARG A 90 18.36 21.81 7.98
CA ARG A 90 17.87 22.68 9.06
C ARG A 90 16.35 22.61 9.20
N PRO A 91 15.79 22.94 10.37
CA PRO A 91 14.35 23.08 10.52
C PRO A 91 13.77 24.13 9.57
N ALA A 92 12.53 23.93 9.13
CA ALA A 92 11.82 24.84 8.23
C ALA A 92 10.53 25.35 8.88
N CYS A 93 9.98 26.45 8.36
CA CYS A 93 8.67 26.94 8.75
C CYS A 93 7.56 25.99 8.26
N VAL A 94 6.52 25.84 9.07
CA VAL A 94 5.35 25.01 8.73
C VAL A 94 4.47 25.78 7.76
N PHE A 95 3.97 25.08 6.75
CA PHE A 95 2.96 25.62 5.84
C PHE A 95 1.62 24.91 6.07
N SER A 96 0.65 25.67 6.57
CA SER A 96 -0.72 25.20 6.81
C SER A 96 -1.72 26.27 6.39
N GLU A 97 -2.83 25.85 5.77
CA GLU A 97 -3.94 26.76 5.42
C GLU A 97 -3.51 27.97 4.58
N GLY A 98 -2.53 27.75 3.68
CA GLY A 98 -2.01 28.80 2.80
C GLY A 98 -1.08 29.81 3.49
N GLN A 99 -0.73 29.59 4.75
CA GLN A 99 0.14 30.49 5.51
C GLN A 99 1.40 29.78 6.01
N LEU A 100 2.53 30.50 5.95
CA LEU A 100 3.81 30.06 6.47
C LEU A 100 3.97 30.55 7.92
N SER A 101 4.40 29.67 8.83
CA SER A 101 4.64 30.06 10.22
C SER A 101 5.75 31.11 10.34
N THR A 102 5.66 31.95 11.36
CA THR A 102 6.65 33.01 11.63
C THR A 102 8.00 32.47 12.08
N HIS A 103 7.99 31.31 12.75
CA HIS A 103 9.17 30.64 13.25
C HIS A 103 9.28 29.23 12.68
N PRO A 104 10.51 28.74 12.43
CA PRO A 104 10.72 27.37 12.02
C PRO A 104 10.37 26.40 13.14
N LEU A 105 10.20 25.13 12.79
CA LEU A 105 10.10 24.05 13.76
C LEU A 105 11.33 24.01 14.68
N PRO A 106 11.21 23.52 15.92
CA PRO A 106 12.36 23.35 16.82
C PRO A 106 13.39 22.35 16.29
N VAL A 107 12.95 21.34 15.52
CA VAL A 107 13.79 20.30 14.92
C VAL A 107 13.40 20.07 13.45
N PRO A 108 14.33 19.62 12.58
CA PRO A 108 13.94 19.15 11.25
C PRO A 108 13.13 17.86 11.38
N GLY A 109 11.95 17.80 10.75
CA GLY A 109 11.07 16.63 10.85
C GLY A 109 9.68 16.98 11.34
N PHE A 110 9.19 16.25 12.35
CA PHE A 110 7.79 16.28 12.79
C PHE A 110 7.68 16.79 14.22
N VAL A 111 6.75 17.71 14.48
CA VAL A 111 6.53 18.31 15.80
C VAL A 111 5.04 18.48 16.02
N GLY A 112 4.48 17.79 17.01
CA GLY A 112 3.06 17.86 17.34
C GLY A 112 2.10 17.49 16.20
N SER A 113 2.59 16.93 15.09
CA SER A 113 1.82 16.70 13.88
C SER A 113 2.49 15.64 13.02
N GLY A 114 1.69 14.87 12.28
CA GLY A 114 2.18 13.94 11.25
C GLY A 114 2.63 14.62 9.97
N LYS A 115 2.48 15.95 9.87
CA LYS A 115 3.04 16.76 8.77
C LYS A 115 4.38 17.33 9.23
N GLY A 116 5.45 16.92 8.56
CA GLY A 116 6.81 17.34 8.87
C GLY A 116 7.43 18.16 7.75
N THR A 117 8.49 18.89 8.05
CA THR A 117 9.23 19.67 7.05
C THR A 117 10.65 19.95 7.51
N PHE A 118 11.54 20.11 6.53
CA PHE A 118 12.89 20.62 6.72
C PHE A 118 13.43 21.21 5.42
N GLU A 119 14.53 21.93 5.50
CA GLU A 119 15.28 22.41 4.34
C GLU A 119 16.61 21.68 4.27
N PHE A 120 17.09 21.41 3.06
CA PHE A 120 18.40 20.82 2.80
C PHE A 120 19.22 21.65 1.82
N CYS A 121 20.53 21.56 1.95
CA CYS A 121 21.51 22.16 1.06
C CYS A 121 22.64 21.15 0.83
N ILE A 122 23.09 21.04 -0.41
CA ILE A 122 24.19 20.14 -0.77
C ILE A 122 25.44 20.96 -1.07
N GLN A 123 26.58 20.48 -0.60
CA GLN A 123 27.88 21.11 -0.81
C GLN A 123 28.92 20.07 -1.22
N PRO A 124 29.87 20.42 -2.11
CA PRO A 124 30.94 19.51 -2.46
C PRO A 124 31.91 19.35 -1.27
N LYS A 125 32.41 18.12 -1.05
CA LYS A 125 33.44 17.82 -0.04
C LYS A 125 34.86 18.14 -0.54
N HIS A 126 35.03 18.21 -1.85
CA HIS A 126 36.29 18.47 -2.55
C HIS A 126 36.00 19.13 -3.91
N ASP A 127 37.04 19.50 -4.66
CA ASP A 127 36.84 20.12 -5.98
C ASP A 127 36.17 19.14 -6.96
N ILE A 128 34.98 19.52 -7.44
CA ILE A 128 34.17 18.73 -8.39
C ILE A 128 34.26 19.30 -9.81
N ASN A 129 33.92 18.47 -10.79
CA ASN A 129 33.77 18.93 -12.16
C ASN A 129 32.48 19.74 -12.31
N GLN A 130 32.63 21.03 -12.63
CA GLN A 130 31.50 21.96 -12.73
C GLN A 130 30.59 21.68 -13.94
N ASP A 131 31.09 20.99 -14.97
CA ASP A 131 30.32 20.67 -16.18
C ASP A 131 29.60 19.32 -16.09
N GLN A 132 29.85 18.56 -15.02
CA GLN A 132 29.24 17.25 -14.81
C GLN A 132 27.96 17.36 -13.98
N THR A 133 26.99 16.52 -14.32
CA THR A 133 25.78 16.32 -13.50
C THR A 133 25.91 15.03 -12.69
N TYR A 134 25.47 15.08 -11.43
CA TYR A 134 25.60 13.95 -10.49
C TYR A 134 24.22 13.49 -10.03
N SER A 135 23.88 12.24 -10.31
CA SER A 135 22.66 11.60 -9.80
C SER A 135 22.88 11.11 -8.37
N ARG A 136 22.01 11.51 -7.45
CA ARG A 136 22.03 11.11 -6.02
C ARG A 136 20.64 10.83 -5.49
N PHE A 137 20.58 10.18 -4.34
CA PHE A 137 19.34 9.88 -3.64
C PHE A 137 19.42 10.39 -2.20
N LEU A 138 18.32 10.97 -1.71
CA LEU A 138 18.19 11.48 -0.35
C LEU A 138 17.69 10.36 0.54
N HIS A 139 18.44 10.00 1.59
CA HIS A 139 18.01 9.02 2.58
C HIS A 139 17.56 9.72 3.86
N ILE A 140 16.23 9.78 4.04
CA ILE A 140 15.56 10.44 5.15
C ILE A 140 15.20 9.40 6.19
N ARG A 141 15.76 9.53 7.40
CA ARG A 141 15.58 8.56 8.49
C ARG A 141 15.30 9.24 9.83
N PRO A 142 14.61 8.56 10.77
CA PRO A 142 14.50 9.06 12.13
C PRO A 142 15.88 9.13 12.79
N LYS A 143 16.13 10.20 13.55
CA LYS A 143 17.38 10.43 14.29
C LYS A 143 17.14 10.43 15.80
N HIS A 144 16.10 11.11 16.26
CA HIS A 144 15.77 11.20 17.68
C HIS A 144 14.25 11.30 17.87
N LEU A 145 13.73 10.61 18.89
CA LEU A 145 12.32 10.61 19.26
C LEU A 145 12.16 11.28 20.62
N VAL A 146 11.27 12.27 20.72
CA VAL A 146 10.96 12.97 21.98
C VAL A 146 9.47 12.80 22.22
N GLU A 147 9.09 12.17 23.33
CA GLU A 147 7.68 11.93 23.68
C GLU A 147 6.88 11.36 22.48
N PHE A 148 7.44 10.37 21.79
CA PHE A 148 6.82 9.72 20.63
C PHE A 148 7.17 8.22 20.57
N PRO A 149 6.19 7.32 20.40
CA PRO A 149 4.76 7.57 20.60
C PRO A 149 4.42 7.81 22.09
N LYS A 150 3.43 8.66 22.38
CA LYS A 150 2.97 8.95 23.76
C LYS A 150 2.10 7.83 24.33
N LEU A 151 2.61 7.13 25.36
CA LEU A 151 1.94 6.15 26.25
C LEU A 151 1.19 4.96 25.59
N GLY A 152 1.41 3.74 26.13
CA GLY A 152 0.59 2.56 25.85
C GLY A 152 1.24 1.46 24.99
N ARG A 153 2.47 1.66 24.50
CA ARG A 153 3.29 0.59 23.89
C ARG A 153 4.67 0.61 24.49
N VAL A 154 4.95 -0.39 25.32
CA VAL A 154 6.20 -0.49 26.08
C VAL A 154 7.40 -0.81 25.18
N ASP A 155 7.17 -1.23 23.92
CA ASP A 155 8.23 -1.72 23.03
C ASP A 155 8.58 -0.80 21.84
N ASN A 156 7.85 0.29 21.62
CA ASN A 156 7.91 1.10 20.37
C ASN A 156 8.66 2.43 20.48
N LYS A 157 9.64 2.57 21.40
CA LYS A 157 10.52 3.76 21.46
C LYS A 157 11.81 3.62 20.62
N SER A 158 11.91 2.58 19.80
CA SER A 158 13.03 2.41 18.87
C SER A 158 12.82 3.25 17.60
N LEU A 159 13.91 3.80 17.07
CA LEU A 159 13.93 4.45 15.76
C LEU A 159 13.44 3.51 14.65
N GLU A 160 13.59 2.19 14.85
CA GLU A 160 13.17 1.14 13.91
C GLU A 160 11.65 1.04 13.75
N SER A 161 10.88 1.65 14.65
CA SER A 161 9.41 1.73 14.53
C SER A 161 8.94 2.69 13.43
N ILE A 162 9.86 3.47 12.83
CA ILE A 162 9.60 4.40 11.74
C ILE A 162 10.44 4.00 10.52
N LEU A 163 9.79 3.54 9.46
CA LEU A 163 10.47 3.20 8.22
C LEU A 163 11.07 4.45 7.53
N PRO A 164 12.37 4.43 7.21
CA PRO A 164 13.04 5.47 6.42
C PRO A 164 12.49 5.58 4.99
N LEU A 165 12.83 6.69 4.34
CA LEU A 165 12.48 6.98 2.96
C LEU A 165 13.73 7.33 2.17
N VAL A 166 13.93 6.69 1.03
CA VAL A 166 14.91 7.11 0.03
C VAL A 166 14.17 7.76 -1.13
N VAL A 167 14.62 8.94 -1.56
CA VAL A 167 13.98 9.71 -2.64
C VAL A 167 15.01 10.08 -3.70
N GLY A 168 14.65 9.89 -4.97
CA GLY A 168 15.51 10.30 -6.08
C GLY A 168 15.08 9.65 -7.40
N PRO A 169 15.90 9.74 -8.45
CA PRO A 169 17.18 10.46 -8.46
C PRO A 169 17.00 11.98 -8.47
N ILE A 170 17.78 12.68 -7.64
CA ILE A 170 18.03 14.11 -7.78
C ILE A 170 19.31 14.33 -8.59
N GLN A 171 19.29 15.32 -9.48
CA GLN A 171 20.40 15.70 -10.35
C GLN A 171 21.07 16.94 -9.77
N ILE A 172 22.25 16.77 -9.20
CA ILE A 172 23.08 17.89 -8.75
C ILE A 172 23.78 18.48 -9.96
N MET A 173 23.46 19.74 -10.26
CA MET A 173 23.94 20.47 -11.43
C MET A 173 24.68 21.73 -10.97
N PRO A 174 26.03 21.75 -10.98
CA PRO A 174 26.81 22.88 -10.44
C PRO A 174 26.53 24.22 -11.12
N GLN A 175 26.22 24.20 -12.42
CA GLN A 175 25.90 25.41 -13.21
C GLN A 175 24.43 25.86 -13.11
N LEU A 176 23.58 25.11 -12.41
CA LEU A 176 22.16 25.46 -12.31
C LEU A 176 21.97 26.76 -11.52
N LYS A 177 21.14 27.65 -12.05
CA LYS A 177 20.67 28.86 -11.36
C LYS A 177 19.19 28.70 -11.05
N PRO A 178 18.81 28.38 -9.81
CA PRO A 178 17.40 28.19 -9.47
C PRO A 178 16.62 29.51 -9.63
N GLU A 179 15.55 29.46 -10.40
CA GLU A 179 14.67 30.62 -10.64
C GLU A 179 13.60 30.75 -9.54
N ASN A 180 13.11 29.63 -9.02
CA ASN A 180 12.14 29.58 -7.94
C ASN A 180 12.82 29.80 -6.57
N LYS A 181 12.06 30.34 -5.61
CA LYS A 181 12.45 30.34 -4.19
C LYS A 181 12.23 28.95 -3.60
N THR A 182 13.16 28.03 -3.87
CA THR A 182 12.96 26.59 -3.60
C THR A 182 12.93 26.20 -2.12
N SER A 183 13.23 27.13 -1.21
CA SER A 183 13.01 26.97 0.24
C SER A 183 11.55 27.22 0.66
N LEU A 184 10.72 27.80 -0.21
CA LEU A 184 9.30 27.96 0.04
C LEU A 184 8.52 26.69 -0.33
N PRO A 185 7.34 26.47 0.28
CA PRO A 185 6.37 25.48 -0.17
C PRO A 185 6.15 25.55 -1.69
N LEU A 186 5.95 24.37 -2.30
CA LEU A 186 5.80 24.23 -3.74
C LEU A 186 4.67 25.12 -4.29
N GLU A 187 3.60 25.28 -3.53
CA GLU A 187 2.43 26.11 -3.84
C GLU A 187 2.77 27.61 -3.98
N LEU A 188 3.94 28.04 -3.51
CA LEU A 188 4.41 29.43 -3.59
C LEU A 188 5.47 29.63 -4.68
N TRP A 189 5.73 28.63 -5.53
CA TRP A 189 6.68 28.74 -6.63
C TRP A 189 6.04 29.47 -7.81
N GLN A 190 6.80 30.36 -8.45
CA GLN A 190 6.30 31.17 -9.56
C GLN A 190 6.21 30.39 -10.88
N HIS A 191 7.13 29.43 -11.07
CA HIS A 191 7.24 28.63 -12.28
C HIS A 191 7.21 27.14 -11.95
N GLN A 192 6.18 26.70 -11.21
CA GLN A 192 6.02 25.31 -10.81
C GLN A 192 5.86 24.37 -12.03
N ASP A 193 5.01 24.73 -13.00
CA ASP A 193 4.67 23.88 -14.16
C ASP A 193 5.86 23.59 -15.09
N GLN A 194 6.93 24.36 -14.97
CA GLN A 194 8.16 24.21 -15.77
C GLN A 194 9.25 23.43 -15.03
N SER A 195 9.02 23.10 -13.76
CA SER A 195 9.98 22.37 -12.93
C SER A 195 9.80 20.87 -13.11
N SER A 196 10.89 20.17 -13.44
CA SER A 196 10.89 18.71 -13.38
C SER A 196 10.96 18.28 -11.91
N MET A 197 10.10 17.33 -11.53
CA MET A 197 9.90 16.92 -10.15
C MET A 197 10.16 15.42 -9.95
N VAL A 198 10.58 15.04 -8.76
CA VAL A 198 10.75 13.66 -8.31
C VAL A 198 9.58 13.29 -7.42
N TYR A 199 8.90 12.21 -7.80
CA TYR A 199 7.80 11.62 -7.04
C TYR A 199 8.21 10.31 -6.37
N GLU A 200 9.31 9.70 -6.84
CA GLU A 200 9.63 8.32 -6.50
C GLU A 200 10.24 8.19 -5.11
N GLY A 201 9.61 7.32 -4.32
CA GLY A 201 10.07 6.88 -3.01
C GLY A 201 10.48 5.41 -3.04
N TYR A 202 11.53 5.10 -2.28
CA TYR A 202 12.07 3.76 -2.13
C TYR A 202 12.27 3.42 -0.65
N ARG A 203 12.12 2.15 -0.32
CA ARG A 203 12.58 1.55 0.95
C ARG A 203 13.84 0.76 0.68
N VAL A 204 14.90 1.03 1.43
CA VAL A 204 16.19 0.36 1.24
C VAL A 204 16.44 -0.60 2.39
N PHE A 205 16.76 -1.84 2.05
CA PHE A 205 17.01 -2.92 3.00
C PHE A 205 18.44 -3.44 2.83
N PRO A 206 19.31 -3.35 3.86
CA PRO A 206 20.68 -3.85 3.79
C PRO A 206 20.72 -5.38 3.84
N THR A 207 21.62 -5.98 3.07
CA THR A 207 21.85 -7.44 2.99
C THR A 207 23.32 -7.83 3.25
N SER A 208 24.25 -6.88 3.15
CA SER A 208 25.63 -7.01 3.60
C SER A 208 26.15 -5.64 4.05
N VAL A 209 26.98 -5.61 5.09
CA VAL A 209 27.60 -4.38 5.60
C VAL A 209 28.95 -4.14 4.91
N ASP A 210 29.72 -5.21 4.65
CA ASP A 210 31.04 -5.12 4.03
C ASP A 210 31.30 -6.29 3.06
N PRO A 211 31.31 -6.06 1.73
CA PRO A 211 30.95 -4.80 1.07
C PRO A 211 29.46 -4.47 1.29
N PRO A 212 29.06 -3.17 1.27
CA PRO A 212 27.68 -2.77 1.43
C PRO A 212 26.86 -3.28 0.23
N VAL A 213 25.87 -4.13 0.53
CA VAL A 213 24.86 -4.59 -0.42
C VAL A 213 23.50 -4.25 0.18
N ASN A 214 22.62 -3.71 -0.64
CA ASN A 214 21.26 -3.39 -0.28
C ASN A 214 20.35 -3.56 -1.48
N ILE A 215 19.08 -3.82 -1.21
CA ILE A 215 18.01 -3.75 -2.21
C ILE A 215 17.16 -2.52 -1.95
N ALA A 216 16.59 -1.96 -3.01
CA ALA A 216 15.64 -0.87 -2.94
C ALA A 216 14.29 -1.32 -3.50
N ILE A 217 13.23 -1.09 -2.75
CA ILE A 217 11.86 -1.39 -3.15
C ILE A 217 11.12 -0.08 -3.36
N HIS A 218 10.69 0.15 -4.59
CA HIS A 218 9.80 1.23 -4.95
C HIS A 218 8.38 0.91 -4.49
N GLU A 219 7.73 1.89 -3.86
CA GLU A 219 6.32 1.84 -3.49
C GLU A 219 5.52 2.84 -4.36
N MET A 220 4.43 2.39 -4.95
CA MET A 220 3.46 3.20 -5.70
C MET A 220 2.16 3.27 -4.90
N TRP A 221 2.05 4.24 -4.00
CA TRP A 221 0.91 4.35 -3.08
C TRP A 221 -0.42 4.64 -3.77
N ASP A 222 -0.39 5.12 -5.02
CA ASP A 222 -1.52 5.40 -5.89
C ASP A 222 -2.08 4.16 -6.60
N THR A 223 -1.34 3.03 -6.64
CA THR A 223 -1.80 1.78 -7.27
C THR A 223 -2.56 0.86 -6.31
N GLY A 224 -2.84 1.30 -5.09
CA GLY A 224 -3.74 0.62 -4.15
C GLY A 224 -3.04 -0.42 -3.27
N ILE A 225 -3.67 -1.59 -3.10
CA ILE A 225 -3.24 -2.64 -2.16
C ILE A 225 -1.84 -3.19 -2.48
N PRO A 226 -1.49 -3.58 -3.72
CA PRO A 226 -0.18 -4.19 -4.00
C PRO A 226 0.97 -3.17 -4.04
N GLY A 227 0.64 -1.88 -4.13
CA GLY A 227 1.59 -0.79 -4.35
C GLY A 227 2.54 -0.46 -3.19
N LYS A 228 2.40 -1.13 -2.05
CA LYS A 228 3.11 -0.77 -0.80
C LYS A 228 3.52 -1.99 0.00
N ILE A 229 4.52 -1.81 0.84
CA ILE A 229 5.00 -2.82 1.78
C ILE A 229 4.06 -2.81 2.99
N TRP A 230 3.34 -3.92 3.17
CA TRP A 230 2.49 -4.13 4.34
C TRP A 230 3.33 -4.47 5.58
N ASP A 231 2.86 -4.09 6.77
CA ASP A 231 3.53 -4.40 8.05
C ASP A 231 3.85 -5.90 8.18
N SER A 232 2.96 -6.75 7.63
CA SER A 232 3.18 -8.20 7.63
C SER A 232 4.44 -8.61 6.87
N ALA A 233 4.76 -7.93 5.77
CA ALA A 233 5.96 -8.22 5.01
C ALA A 233 7.22 -7.83 5.79
N LEU A 234 7.18 -6.77 6.60
CA LEU A 234 8.33 -6.37 7.43
C LEU A 234 8.61 -7.38 8.54
N VAL A 235 7.56 -7.90 9.18
CA VAL A 235 7.70 -8.96 10.19
C VAL A 235 8.16 -10.28 9.55
N MET A 236 7.60 -10.64 8.39
CA MET A 236 8.07 -11.78 7.61
C MET A 236 9.52 -11.62 7.17
N LEU A 237 9.96 -10.40 6.87
CA LEU A 237 11.35 -10.12 6.54
C LEU A 237 12.29 -10.43 7.72
N ASP A 238 11.94 -10.02 8.94
CA ASP A 238 12.73 -10.34 10.13
C ASP A 238 12.72 -11.85 10.46
N PHE A 239 11.58 -12.52 10.23
CA PHE A 239 11.50 -13.97 10.29
C PHE A 239 12.44 -14.65 9.26
N ILE A 240 12.47 -14.17 8.02
CA ILE A 240 13.36 -14.67 6.96
C ILE A 240 14.84 -14.44 7.33
N LYS A 241 15.19 -13.29 7.93
CA LYS A 241 16.56 -13.05 8.42
C LYS A 241 16.98 -14.13 9.42
N LYS A 242 16.13 -14.43 10.41
CA LYS A 242 16.39 -15.52 11.36
C LYS A 242 16.44 -16.88 10.69
N MET A 243 15.59 -17.15 9.70
CA MET A 243 15.62 -18.39 8.92
C MET A 243 16.96 -18.56 8.19
N LEU A 244 17.48 -17.50 7.59
CA LEU A 244 18.77 -17.51 6.90
C LEU A 244 19.97 -17.68 7.87
N ASP A 245 19.81 -17.31 9.14
CA ASP A 245 20.81 -17.50 10.19
C ASP A 245 20.78 -18.93 10.77
N LEU A 246 19.59 -19.41 11.13
CA LEU A 246 19.41 -20.68 11.85
C LEU A 246 19.23 -21.88 10.92
N HIS A 247 18.58 -21.67 9.77
CA HIS A 247 18.16 -22.73 8.84
C HIS A 247 18.46 -22.40 7.37
N PRO A 248 19.71 -22.03 7.01
CA PRO A 248 20.06 -21.71 5.62
C PRO A 248 19.77 -22.85 4.63
N GLN A 249 19.71 -24.11 5.10
CA GLN A 249 19.33 -25.28 4.31
C GLN A 249 17.90 -25.25 3.77
N TYR A 250 17.01 -24.40 4.30
CA TYR A 250 15.65 -24.25 3.77
C TYR A 250 15.63 -23.51 2.43
N ILE A 251 16.69 -22.75 2.11
CA ILE A 251 16.79 -21.91 0.91
C ILE A 251 17.92 -22.40 -0.01
N HIS A 252 19.01 -22.95 0.55
CA HIS A 252 20.15 -23.43 -0.23
C HIS A 252 19.75 -24.50 -1.26
N GLN A 253 20.04 -24.24 -2.53
CA GLN A 253 19.69 -25.10 -3.68
C GLN A 253 18.19 -25.44 -3.76
N LYS A 254 17.35 -24.57 -3.20
CA LYS A 254 15.89 -24.74 -3.19
C LYS A 254 15.18 -23.75 -4.08
N HIS A 255 13.95 -24.11 -4.45
CA HIS A 255 13.00 -23.18 -5.08
C HIS A 255 12.13 -22.53 -4.00
N THR A 256 12.31 -21.22 -3.82
CA THR A 256 11.45 -20.38 -2.97
C THR A 256 10.44 -19.63 -3.83
N LEU A 257 9.18 -19.66 -3.43
CA LEU A 257 8.09 -18.92 -4.07
C LEU A 257 7.51 -17.88 -3.10
N ASP A 258 7.54 -16.62 -3.50
CA ASP A 258 6.92 -15.49 -2.80
C ASP A 258 5.52 -15.26 -3.41
N LEU A 259 4.49 -15.73 -2.71
CA LEU A 259 3.11 -15.77 -3.21
C LEU A 259 2.37 -14.48 -2.87
N SER A 260 1.78 -13.85 -3.89
CA SER A 260 1.05 -12.58 -3.78
C SER A 260 1.91 -11.51 -3.11
N ALA A 261 3.08 -11.28 -3.72
CA ALA A 261 4.19 -10.57 -3.09
C ALA A 261 4.00 -9.05 -2.98
N GLY A 262 2.98 -8.49 -3.62
CA GLY A 262 2.74 -7.04 -3.73
C GLY A 262 3.92 -6.35 -4.39
N THR A 263 4.81 -5.75 -3.58
CA THR A 263 6.02 -5.07 -4.06
C THR A 263 7.17 -6.00 -4.43
N GLY A 264 7.12 -7.28 -4.01
CA GLY A 264 8.21 -8.25 -4.24
C GLY A 264 9.33 -8.23 -3.20
N LEU A 265 9.15 -7.51 -2.08
CA LEU A 265 10.18 -7.32 -1.04
C LEU A 265 10.82 -8.65 -0.58
N LEU A 266 10.02 -9.65 -0.20
CA LEU A 266 10.53 -10.86 0.44
C LEU A 266 11.35 -11.70 -0.54
N GLY A 267 10.83 -11.94 -1.74
CA GLY A 267 11.53 -12.66 -2.80
C GLY A 267 12.83 -11.98 -3.23
N LEU A 268 12.81 -10.65 -3.43
CA LEU A 268 14.01 -9.88 -3.78
C LEU A 268 15.05 -9.88 -2.65
N TYR A 269 14.61 -9.84 -1.39
CA TYR A 269 15.51 -9.94 -0.25
C TYR A 269 16.18 -11.31 -0.17
N VAL A 270 15.42 -12.40 -0.30
CA VAL A 270 15.99 -13.76 -0.33
C VAL A 270 16.97 -13.93 -1.49
N ALA A 271 16.63 -13.43 -2.68
CA ALA A 271 17.51 -13.42 -3.85
C ALA A 271 18.84 -12.71 -3.55
N SER A 272 18.79 -11.50 -2.95
CA SER A 272 19.99 -10.75 -2.57
C SER A 272 20.84 -11.46 -1.52
N MET A 273 20.20 -12.13 -0.56
CA MET A 273 20.90 -12.88 0.49
C MET A 273 21.65 -14.11 -0.05
N ILE A 274 21.16 -14.75 -1.12
CA ILE A 274 21.90 -15.83 -1.81
C ILE A 274 23.17 -15.31 -2.48
N LEU A 275 23.16 -14.06 -2.96
CA LEU A 275 24.35 -13.43 -3.55
C LEU A 275 25.28 -12.80 -2.50
N SER A 276 24.83 -12.70 -1.25
CA SER A 276 25.55 -11.97 -0.21
C SER A 276 26.88 -12.67 0.14
N PRO A 277 28.02 -11.96 0.09
CA PRO A 277 29.33 -12.56 0.40
C PRO A 277 29.44 -13.02 1.85
N THR A 278 28.61 -12.48 2.75
CA THR A 278 28.57 -12.87 4.17
C THR A 278 27.84 -14.18 4.42
N LYS A 279 27.10 -14.70 3.43
CA LYS A 279 26.34 -15.96 3.50
C LYS A 279 26.91 -17.01 2.57
N SER A 280 28.18 -17.38 2.78
CA SER A 280 28.91 -18.36 1.96
C SER A 280 28.26 -19.75 1.86
N THR A 281 27.33 -20.07 2.76
CA THR A 281 26.54 -21.31 2.74
C THR A 281 25.44 -21.30 1.67
N LEU A 282 24.94 -20.13 1.26
CA LEU A 282 23.87 -19.99 0.26
C LEU A 282 24.47 -19.88 -1.14
N GLN A 283 24.99 -20.99 -1.68
CA GLN A 283 25.73 -20.93 -2.95
C GLN A 283 24.85 -20.88 -4.20
N GLN A 284 23.56 -21.23 -4.09
CA GLN A 284 22.62 -21.26 -5.21
C GLN A 284 21.16 -21.28 -4.74
N GLY A 285 20.23 -20.75 -5.54
CA GLY A 285 18.77 -20.91 -5.34
C GLY A 285 17.94 -20.44 -6.53
N SER A 286 16.66 -20.78 -6.52
CA SER A 286 15.66 -20.28 -7.49
C SER A 286 14.56 -19.54 -6.74
N ILE A 287 14.17 -18.38 -7.23
CA ILE A 287 13.14 -17.53 -6.64
C ILE A 287 12.07 -17.24 -7.70
N THR A 288 10.81 -17.52 -7.36
CA THR A 288 9.65 -17.10 -8.15
C THR A 288 8.83 -16.12 -7.32
N ILE A 289 8.60 -14.92 -7.84
CA ILE A 289 7.76 -13.91 -7.21
C ILE A 289 6.46 -13.84 -8.00
N THR A 290 5.32 -14.00 -7.34
CA THR A 290 4.03 -14.03 -8.04
C THR A 290 3.06 -12.96 -7.57
N GLU A 291 2.26 -12.45 -8.50
CA GLU A 291 1.13 -11.56 -8.22
C GLU A 291 0.12 -11.60 -9.39
N LEU A 292 -1.00 -10.88 -9.27
CA LEU A 292 -1.90 -10.53 -10.35
C LEU A 292 -1.23 -9.54 -11.32
N ASP A 293 -1.77 -9.46 -12.52
CA ASP A 293 -1.20 -8.70 -13.65
C ASP A 293 -0.94 -7.24 -13.29
N GLU A 294 -1.85 -6.62 -12.54
CA GLU A 294 -1.75 -5.21 -12.16
C GLU A 294 -0.55 -4.90 -11.24
N ALA A 295 -0.04 -5.90 -10.54
CA ALA A 295 1.06 -5.76 -9.58
C ALA A 295 2.39 -6.32 -10.07
N VAL A 296 2.38 -7.25 -11.03
CA VAL A 296 3.60 -7.78 -11.65
C VAL A 296 4.44 -6.66 -12.26
N ASP A 297 3.82 -5.64 -12.89
CA ASP A 297 4.50 -4.46 -13.41
C ASP A 297 5.35 -3.72 -12.34
N LEU A 298 4.85 -3.64 -11.11
CA LEU A 298 5.59 -3.02 -10.01
C LEU A 298 6.76 -3.89 -9.56
N ILE A 299 6.56 -5.22 -9.51
CA ILE A 299 7.61 -6.17 -9.17
C ILE A 299 8.72 -6.12 -10.23
N ASP A 300 8.38 -6.09 -11.51
CA ASP A 300 9.35 -6.00 -12.60
C ASP A 300 10.16 -4.70 -12.54
N LYS A 301 9.53 -3.56 -12.21
CA LYS A 301 10.26 -2.32 -11.90
C LYS A 301 11.23 -2.51 -10.74
N ASN A 302 10.80 -3.19 -9.67
CA ASN A 302 11.67 -3.51 -8.52
C ASN A 302 12.80 -4.48 -8.87
N VAL A 303 12.61 -5.40 -9.82
CA VAL A 303 13.69 -6.23 -10.36
C VAL A 303 14.70 -5.36 -11.11
N VAL A 304 14.25 -4.44 -11.97
CA VAL A 304 15.13 -3.52 -12.72
C VAL A 304 15.91 -2.60 -11.79
N ILE A 305 15.28 -2.08 -10.73
CA ILE A 305 15.97 -1.28 -9.70
C ILE A 305 17.14 -2.06 -9.09
N ASN A 306 16.95 -3.37 -8.91
CA ASN A 306 17.91 -4.31 -8.32
C ASN A 306 18.53 -5.25 -9.36
N GLN A 307 18.85 -4.75 -10.56
CA GLN A 307 19.26 -5.59 -11.70
C GLN A 307 20.50 -6.47 -11.43
N PHE A 308 21.31 -6.17 -10.40
CA PHE A 308 22.42 -7.03 -10.01
C PHE A 308 21.96 -8.44 -9.57
N LEU A 309 20.67 -8.61 -9.26
CA LEU A 309 20.01 -9.89 -8.99
C LEU A 309 19.63 -10.63 -10.28
N ASP A 310 19.44 -9.91 -11.38
CA ASP A 310 18.99 -10.47 -12.65
C ASP A 310 20.15 -11.17 -13.39
N ASN A 311 19.84 -12.28 -14.05
CA ASN A 311 20.79 -13.10 -14.82
C ASN A 311 22.06 -13.56 -14.06
N HIS A 312 22.02 -13.60 -12.73
CA HIS A 312 23.15 -14.07 -11.94
C HIS A 312 23.26 -15.61 -11.95
N LYS A 313 24.48 -16.14 -12.03
CA LYS A 313 24.69 -17.61 -12.12
C LYS A 313 24.22 -18.39 -10.89
N GLN A 314 24.17 -17.74 -9.74
CA GLN A 314 23.81 -18.36 -8.46
C GLN A 314 22.31 -18.23 -8.13
N VAL A 315 21.60 -17.26 -8.72
CA VAL A 315 20.19 -17.00 -8.41
C VAL A 315 19.40 -16.98 -9.71
N LYS A 316 18.44 -17.89 -9.83
CA LYS A 316 17.44 -17.81 -10.88
C LYS A 316 16.23 -17.07 -10.34
N LEU A 317 16.09 -15.79 -10.69
CA LEU A 317 14.94 -14.96 -10.31
C LEU A 317 13.93 -14.91 -11.46
N GLN A 318 12.65 -15.09 -11.17
CA GLN A 318 11.58 -14.92 -12.15
C GLN A 318 10.33 -14.32 -11.52
N THR A 319 9.62 -13.49 -12.29
CA THR A 319 8.30 -12.96 -11.96
C THR A 319 7.24 -13.69 -12.78
N ARG A 320 6.07 -13.95 -12.18
CA ARG A 320 4.98 -14.67 -12.83
C ARG A 320 3.62 -14.17 -12.37
N ASN A 321 2.67 -14.10 -13.30
CA ASN A 321 1.28 -13.93 -12.97
C ASN A 321 0.74 -15.20 -12.29
N LEU A 322 0.02 -15.06 -11.18
CA LEU A 322 -0.67 -16.18 -10.54
C LEU A 322 -1.95 -15.72 -9.86
N LEU A 323 -3.08 -15.96 -10.51
CA LEU A 323 -4.41 -15.90 -9.91
C LEU A 323 -4.62 -17.15 -9.05
N TRP A 324 -5.08 -16.96 -7.82
CA TRP A 324 -5.38 -18.07 -6.94
C TRP A 324 -6.40 -19.03 -7.56
N GLY A 325 -6.19 -20.32 -7.38
CA GLY A 325 -7.00 -21.39 -7.95
C GLY A 325 -6.65 -21.74 -9.40
N ASN A 326 -5.87 -20.90 -10.11
CA ASN A 326 -5.48 -21.15 -11.48
C ASN A 326 -4.36 -22.22 -11.58
N GLN A 327 -4.73 -23.42 -12.03
CA GLN A 327 -3.81 -24.54 -12.08
C GLN A 327 -2.74 -24.40 -13.19
N GLU A 328 -3.06 -23.74 -14.30
CA GLU A 328 -2.12 -23.59 -15.42
C GLU A 328 -1.00 -22.62 -15.04
N GLN A 329 -1.35 -21.47 -14.46
CA GLN A 329 -0.38 -20.51 -13.94
C GLN A 329 0.48 -21.10 -12.81
N ALA A 330 -0.13 -21.89 -11.90
CA ALA A 330 0.62 -22.59 -10.86
C ALA A 330 1.62 -23.62 -11.44
N LYS A 331 1.26 -24.33 -12.52
CA LYS A 331 2.18 -25.25 -13.21
C LYS A 331 3.38 -24.51 -13.82
N GLU A 332 3.17 -23.32 -14.38
CA GLU A 332 4.23 -22.49 -14.95
C GLU A 332 5.21 -21.94 -13.89
N CYS A 333 4.70 -21.65 -12.69
CA CYS A 333 5.53 -21.28 -11.54
C CYS A 333 6.41 -22.47 -11.09
N GLY A 334 5.90 -23.70 -11.26
CA GLY A 334 6.56 -24.92 -10.83
C GLY A 334 6.38 -25.17 -9.33
N LYS A 335 6.70 -26.40 -8.90
CA LYS A 335 6.61 -26.78 -7.49
C LYS A 335 7.70 -26.10 -6.66
N ALA A 336 7.37 -25.63 -5.46
CA ALA A 336 8.29 -24.93 -4.58
C ALA A 336 8.70 -25.80 -3.38
N ASP A 337 9.95 -25.67 -2.93
CA ASP A 337 10.41 -26.25 -1.66
C ASP A 337 9.96 -25.38 -0.48
N LEU A 338 9.91 -24.07 -0.68
CA LEU A 338 9.53 -23.06 0.29
C LEU A 338 8.51 -22.11 -0.34
N ILE A 339 7.36 -21.93 0.30
CA ILE A 339 6.36 -20.93 -0.07
C ILE A 339 6.28 -19.92 1.08
N ILE A 340 6.38 -18.63 0.73
CA ILE A 340 6.25 -17.51 1.65
C ILE A 340 5.02 -16.72 1.21
N ALA A 341 4.11 -16.45 2.15
CA ALA A 341 2.92 -15.65 1.88
C ALA A 341 2.72 -14.64 3.01
N SER A 342 2.64 -13.35 2.65
CA SER A 342 2.46 -12.27 3.61
C SER A 342 1.13 -11.55 3.37
N ASP A 343 0.29 -11.49 4.41
CA ASP A 343 -0.97 -10.76 4.45
C ASP A 343 -2.02 -11.19 3.40
N VAL A 344 -1.97 -12.45 2.97
CA VAL A 344 -2.89 -13.02 1.97
C VAL A 344 -4.27 -13.41 2.54
N LEU A 345 -4.48 -13.27 3.85
CA LEU A 345 -5.74 -13.60 4.54
C LEU A 345 -6.53 -12.32 4.83
N TYR A 346 -7.42 -11.94 3.92
CA TYR A 346 -8.30 -10.77 4.11
C TYR A 346 -9.68 -10.91 3.45
N GLU A 347 -9.84 -11.73 2.42
CA GLU A 347 -11.13 -11.99 1.76
C GLU A 347 -11.53 -13.47 1.85
N ALA A 348 -12.51 -13.78 2.71
CA ALA A 348 -12.92 -15.16 2.99
C ALA A 348 -13.46 -15.92 1.76
N GLN A 349 -14.02 -15.20 0.78
CA GLN A 349 -14.53 -15.79 -0.46
C GLN A 349 -13.45 -16.49 -1.30
N PHE A 350 -12.18 -16.11 -1.16
CA PHE A 350 -11.08 -16.68 -1.94
C PHE A 350 -10.27 -17.75 -1.20
N PHE A 351 -10.68 -18.15 0.01
CA PHE A 351 -9.94 -19.13 0.81
C PHE A 351 -9.78 -20.48 0.12
N HIS A 352 -10.82 -20.98 -0.56
CA HIS A 352 -10.71 -22.22 -1.33
C HIS A 352 -9.68 -22.13 -2.46
N ASP A 353 -9.67 -21.02 -3.21
CA ASP A 353 -8.74 -20.80 -4.31
C ASP A 353 -7.29 -20.65 -3.82
N LEU A 354 -7.09 -19.96 -2.69
CA LEU A 354 -5.80 -19.83 -2.05
C LEU A 354 -5.27 -21.19 -1.57
N VAL A 355 -6.08 -21.99 -0.86
CA VAL A 355 -5.69 -23.34 -0.41
C VAL A 355 -5.40 -24.25 -1.59
N LYS A 356 -6.22 -24.21 -2.64
CA LYS A 356 -5.95 -24.94 -3.88
C LYS A 356 -4.61 -24.54 -4.50
N THR A 357 -4.26 -23.25 -4.48
CA THR A 357 -2.97 -22.73 -4.95
C THR A 357 -1.81 -23.31 -4.14
N PHE A 358 -1.92 -23.36 -2.82
CA PHE A 358 -0.92 -24.02 -1.98
C PHE A 358 -0.73 -25.48 -2.37
N VAL A 359 -1.80 -26.24 -2.59
CA VAL A 359 -1.73 -27.64 -3.04
C VAL A 359 -1.07 -27.74 -4.42
N ASP A 360 -1.48 -26.89 -5.37
CA ASP A 360 -0.97 -26.90 -6.74
C ASP A 360 0.51 -26.48 -6.83
N LEU A 361 1.03 -25.72 -5.87
CA LEU A 361 2.45 -25.34 -5.79
C LEU A 361 3.31 -26.27 -4.92
N SER A 362 2.68 -27.10 -4.08
CA SER A 362 3.38 -27.91 -3.09
C SER A 362 3.72 -29.33 -3.55
N THR A 363 4.76 -29.86 -2.92
CA THR A 363 5.12 -31.29 -2.83
C THR A 363 4.94 -31.75 -1.39
N GLN A 364 5.14 -33.04 -1.12
CA GLN A 364 5.14 -33.58 0.25
C GLN A 364 6.21 -32.97 1.18
N ASN A 365 7.26 -32.35 0.61
CA ASN A 365 8.36 -31.77 1.37
C ASN A 365 8.30 -30.24 1.46
N THR A 366 7.28 -29.63 0.84
CA THR A 366 7.14 -28.17 0.79
C THR A 366 6.87 -27.62 2.18
N ARG A 367 7.53 -26.51 2.49
CA ARG A 367 7.32 -25.71 3.68
C ARG A 367 6.56 -24.46 3.28
N ILE A 368 5.45 -24.16 3.95
CA ILE A 368 4.69 -22.92 3.72
C ILE A 368 4.74 -22.10 5.00
N TYR A 369 5.16 -20.84 4.90
CA TYR A 369 5.05 -19.86 5.98
C TYR A 369 4.06 -18.77 5.60
N ILE A 370 3.03 -18.64 6.42
CA ILE A 370 1.97 -17.65 6.24
C ILE A 370 2.04 -16.69 7.42
N GLY A 371 2.43 -15.45 7.17
CA GLY A 371 2.32 -14.36 8.13
C GLY A 371 1.19 -13.43 7.70
N TYR A 372 0.23 -13.12 8.58
CA TYR A 372 -0.77 -12.09 8.31
C TYR A 372 -1.19 -11.35 9.58
N LYS A 373 -1.65 -10.12 9.37
CA LYS A 373 -2.24 -9.28 10.42
C LYS A 373 -3.75 -9.38 10.30
N ARG A 374 -4.42 -9.88 11.35
CA ARG A 374 -5.88 -10.06 11.32
C ARG A 374 -6.58 -8.71 11.10
N ARG A 375 -7.31 -8.59 9.99
CA ARG A 375 -8.14 -7.43 9.63
C ARG A 375 -9.51 -7.91 9.17
N GLY A 376 -10.57 -7.41 9.79
CA GLY A 376 -11.95 -7.68 9.35
C GLY A 376 -12.46 -9.11 9.52
N LEU A 377 -11.58 -10.12 9.55
CA LEU A 377 -11.96 -11.52 9.69
C LEU A 377 -12.58 -11.82 11.06
N THR A 378 -13.73 -12.46 11.02
CA THR A 378 -14.33 -13.13 12.17
C THR A 378 -13.48 -14.33 12.59
N GLU A 379 -13.65 -14.78 13.82
CA GLU A 379 -12.93 -15.97 14.31
C GLU A 379 -13.35 -17.23 13.54
N GLN A 380 -14.63 -17.29 13.15
CA GLN A 380 -15.18 -18.40 12.36
C GLN A 380 -14.58 -18.48 10.94
N GLU A 381 -14.41 -17.34 10.26
CA GLU A 381 -13.75 -17.32 8.95
C GLU A 381 -12.29 -17.73 9.05
N GLU A 382 -11.60 -17.27 10.10
CA GLU A 382 -10.22 -17.66 10.36
C GLU A 382 -10.09 -19.17 10.61
N ASP A 383 -10.91 -19.73 11.51
CA ASP A 383 -10.95 -21.16 11.79
C ASP A 383 -11.31 -21.98 10.55
N TYR A 384 -12.23 -21.48 9.73
CA TYR A 384 -12.61 -22.09 8.47
C TYR A 384 -11.43 -22.18 7.50
N PHE A 385 -10.64 -21.12 7.33
CA PHE A 385 -9.44 -21.16 6.50
C PHE A 385 -8.45 -22.23 6.98
N TRP A 386 -8.22 -22.31 8.30
CA TRP A 386 -7.33 -23.32 8.86
C TRP A 386 -7.87 -24.75 8.70
N SER A 387 -9.18 -24.93 8.78
CA SER A 387 -9.81 -26.24 8.54
C SER A 387 -9.59 -26.72 7.10
N LEU A 388 -9.72 -25.82 6.11
CA LEU A 388 -9.43 -26.13 4.71
C LEU A 388 -7.96 -26.51 4.51
N CYS A 389 -7.03 -25.78 5.15
CA CYS A 389 -5.61 -26.10 5.11
C CYS A 389 -5.30 -27.47 5.73
N GLN A 390 -5.95 -27.84 6.85
CA GLN A 390 -5.74 -29.09 7.57
C GLN A 390 -6.17 -30.35 6.79
N GLU A 391 -6.99 -30.21 5.75
CA GLU A 391 -7.33 -31.33 4.86
C GLU A 391 -6.14 -31.80 4.01
N HIS A 392 -5.10 -30.97 3.89
CA HIS A 392 -3.97 -31.20 2.99
C HIS A 392 -2.60 -31.07 3.65
N PHE A 393 -2.51 -30.32 4.74
CA PHE A 393 -1.25 -29.96 5.38
C PHE A 393 -1.32 -30.11 6.90
N ASP A 394 -0.19 -30.47 7.50
CA ASP A 394 0.01 -30.38 8.95
C ASP A 394 0.25 -28.90 9.31
N ILE A 395 -0.69 -28.28 10.03
CA ILE A 395 -0.67 -26.85 10.37
C ILE A 395 -0.20 -26.63 11.81
N THR A 396 0.82 -25.77 11.98
CA THR A 396 1.34 -25.35 13.29
C THR A 396 1.32 -23.84 13.40
N LEU A 397 0.69 -23.31 14.45
CA LEU A 397 0.83 -21.90 14.83
C LEU A 397 2.14 -21.73 15.60
N LEU A 398 3.09 -20.99 15.02
CA LEU A 398 4.37 -20.73 15.65
C LEU A 398 4.22 -19.70 16.80
N LYS A 399 4.99 -19.89 17.87
CA LYS A 399 4.90 -19.10 19.11
C LYS A 399 6.28 -18.70 19.60
N TYR A 400 6.38 -17.52 20.20
CA TYR A 400 7.58 -17.11 20.92
C TYR A 400 7.83 -18.06 22.10
N GLU A 401 9.07 -18.54 22.23
CA GLU A 401 9.47 -19.56 23.23
C GLU A 401 8.56 -20.81 23.23
N GLY A 402 8.05 -21.18 22.05
CA GLY A 402 7.34 -22.44 21.89
C GLY A 402 8.28 -23.66 21.82
N ASN A 403 7.69 -24.83 21.58
CA ASN A 403 8.40 -26.12 21.61
C ASN A 403 8.65 -26.69 20.20
N ASP A 404 8.16 -26.05 19.13
CA ASP A 404 8.44 -26.45 17.76
C ASP A 404 9.86 -26.06 17.36
N THR A 405 10.45 -26.81 16.43
CA THR A 405 11.78 -26.51 15.88
C THR A 405 11.87 -25.14 15.24
N ASP A 406 10.80 -24.68 14.59
CA ASP A 406 10.77 -23.40 13.89
C ASP A 406 10.24 -22.25 14.77
N ASP A 407 9.87 -22.50 16.05
CA ASP A 407 9.44 -21.45 17.00
C ASP A 407 10.56 -20.45 17.32
N ALA A 408 11.83 -20.87 17.18
CA ALA A 408 13.00 -20.00 17.33
C ALA A 408 13.06 -18.86 16.28
N LEU A 409 12.27 -18.96 15.20
CA LEU A 409 12.16 -17.93 14.18
C LEU A 409 11.22 -16.78 14.58
N ILE A 410 10.40 -16.98 15.61
CA ILE A 410 9.45 -15.97 16.13
C ILE A 410 10.14 -15.07 17.15
N ASP A 411 9.82 -13.77 17.12
CA ASP A 411 10.23 -12.83 18.17
C ASP A 411 9.09 -12.56 19.17
N SER A 412 9.45 -12.03 20.33
CA SER A 412 8.58 -11.73 21.48
C SER A 412 7.42 -10.78 21.16
N ILE A 413 7.53 -9.99 20.08
CA ILE A 413 6.57 -8.96 19.71
C ILE A 413 6.11 -9.22 18.28
N ILE A 414 5.13 -10.11 18.12
CA ILE A 414 4.49 -10.31 16.83
C ILE A 414 2.96 -10.19 16.96
N TYR A 415 2.41 -9.11 16.40
CA TYR A 415 0.96 -8.88 16.22
C TYR A 415 0.37 -9.63 15.00
N ILE A 416 1.10 -10.61 14.50
CA ILE A 416 0.89 -11.36 13.25
C ILE A 416 0.88 -12.84 13.60
N LYS A 417 -0.10 -13.57 13.10
CA LYS A 417 -0.09 -15.03 13.29
C LYS A 417 0.79 -15.64 12.20
N MET A 418 1.72 -16.47 12.62
CA MET A 418 2.64 -17.18 11.73
C MET A 418 2.27 -18.65 11.72
N PHE A 419 1.89 -19.16 10.56
CA PHE A 419 1.54 -20.57 10.41
C PHE A 419 2.57 -21.27 9.54
N TYR A 420 2.97 -22.45 10.00
CA TYR A 420 3.76 -23.40 9.26
C TYR A 420 2.84 -24.50 8.72
N ALA A 421 2.93 -24.78 7.42
CA ALA A 421 2.25 -25.91 6.79
C ALA A 421 3.28 -26.85 6.15
N LYS A 422 3.14 -28.16 6.43
CA LYS A 422 3.93 -29.22 5.78
C LYS A 422 3.01 -30.22 5.09
N GLY A 423 3.36 -30.65 3.88
CA GLY A 423 2.60 -31.71 3.19
C GLY A 423 2.60 -33.03 3.98
N HIS A 424 1.46 -33.72 4.02
CA HIS A 424 1.37 -35.00 4.71
C HIS A 424 2.40 -36.02 4.18
N SER A 425 3.14 -36.66 5.08
CA SER A 425 3.92 -37.84 4.73
C SER A 425 2.98 -39.04 4.61
N PHE A 426 2.73 -39.51 3.39
CA PHE A 426 1.91 -40.71 3.16
C PHE A 426 2.71 -41.98 3.50
N VAL A 427 3.00 -42.20 4.79
CA VAL A 427 3.32 -43.54 5.27
C VAL A 427 1.99 -44.26 5.43
N LEU A 428 1.73 -45.25 4.57
CA LEU A 428 0.56 -46.13 4.60
C LEU A 428 0.36 -46.73 6.00
N SER A 429 -0.44 -46.07 6.82
CA SER A 429 -1.02 -46.63 8.04
C SER A 429 -2.48 -46.97 7.74
N PHE A 430 -2.70 -48.16 7.17
CA PHE A 430 -4.02 -48.78 7.15
C PHE A 430 -4.43 -49.13 8.57
N SER A 431 -5.02 -48.17 9.27
CA SER A 431 -5.86 -48.44 10.44
C SER A 431 -6.85 -47.30 10.61
N LYS A 432 -8.06 -47.48 10.08
CA LYS A 432 -9.23 -46.69 10.48
C LYS A 432 -9.39 -46.76 12.00
N PRO A 433 -9.57 -45.64 12.71
CA PRO A 433 -10.20 -45.68 14.01
C PRO A 433 -11.71 -45.77 13.82
N SER A 434 -12.30 -46.83 14.37
CA SER A 434 -13.74 -47.03 14.49
C SER A 434 -14.37 -46.02 15.47
N ASN A 435 -15.55 -45.53 15.11
CA ASN A 435 -16.45 -44.75 15.96
C ASN A 435 -16.69 -45.39 17.34
N SER A 436 -16.74 -44.56 18.38
CA SER A 436 -17.61 -44.80 19.55
C SER A 436 -17.93 -43.49 20.27
N ILE A 437 -19.13 -42.97 20.04
CA ILE A 437 -19.80 -41.99 20.91
C ILE A 437 -20.58 -42.80 21.96
N PRO A 438 -20.45 -42.54 23.28
CA PRO A 438 -21.35 -43.13 24.27
C PRO A 438 -22.68 -42.34 24.34
N LYS A 439 -23.76 -43.10 24.42
CA LYS A 439 -25.15 -42.65 24.66
C LYS A 439 -25.52 -42.75 26.14
N GLU A 440 -26.61 -42.04 26.47
CA GLU A 440 -27.51 -42.11 27.65
C GLU A 440 -27.08 -41.28 28.88
N GLU A 441 -27.97 -40.51 29.53
CA GLU A 441 -29.35 -40.83 29.94
C GLU A 441 -30.36 -39.66 29.82
N GLU A 442 -31.62 -40.05 29.53
CA GLU A 442 -32.87 -39.27 29.55
C GLU A 442 -33.53 -39.26 30.95
N GLN A 443 -34.26 -38.17 31.26
CA GLN A 443 -35.58 -38.08 31.93
C GLN A 443 -35.84 -36.58 32.22
N GLU A 444 -37.02 -35.97 32.09
CA GLU A 444 -38.40 -36.45 32.09
C GLU A 444 -39.32 -35.39 31.45
N GLU A 445 -40.44 -35.85 30.87
CA GLU A 445 -41.43 -35.11 30.08
C GLU A 445 -42.27 -34.08 30.85
N LYS A 446 -42.77 -33.05 30.12
CA LYS A 446 -44.17 -32.63 30.26
C LYS A 446 -44.76 -32.14 28.93
N ASN A 447 -45.69 -32.97 28.44
CA ASN A 447 -46.58 -32.79 27.30
C ASN A 447 -47.53 -31.59 27.43
N ILE A 448 -47.58 -30.73 26.41
CA ILE A 448 -48.82 -30.13 25.88
C ILE A 448 -48.68 -30.09 24.36
N GLY A 449 -49.38 -30.99 23.67
CA GLY A 449 -49.28 -31.16 22.22
C GLY A 449 -50.05 -30.13 21.41
N ILE A 450 -49.69 -30.01 20.12
CA ILE A 450 -50.59 -29.74 18.98
C ILE A 450 -49.93 -30.32 17.72
N LYS A 451 -50.79 -30.97 16.92
CA LYS A 451 -50.60 -31.78 15.70
C LYS A 451 -49.61 -31.25 14.65
N GLU A 452 -48.83 -32.17 14.08
CA GLU A 452 -48.03 -32.01 12.86
C GLU A 452 -48.89 -31.84 11.60
N HIS A 453 -48.53 -30.86 10.77
CA HIS A 453 -48.72 -30.90 9.32
C HIS A 453 -47.43 -30.41 8.67
N THR A 454 -46.73 -31.32 7.99
CA THR A 454 -45.61 -31.06 7.10
C THR A 454 -46.08 -30.32 5.85
N THR A 455 -45.53 -29.15 5.57
CA THR A 455 -45.54 -28.55 4.22
C THR A 455 -44.13 -28.10 3.84
N SER A 456 -43.55 -28.81 2.87
CA SER A 456 -42.42 -28.32 2.08
C SER A 456 -42.85 -27.09 1.30
N SER A 457 -42.09 -26.00 1.40
CA SER A 457 -42.33 -24.80 0.60
C SER A 457 -41.30 -24.75 -0.53
N PHE A 458 -41.56 -25.49 -1.60
CA PHE A 458 -40.96 -25.20 -2.90
C PHE A 458 -41.71 -24.00 -3.50
N VAL A 459 -41.02 -22.88 -3.69
CA VAL A 459 -41.57 -21.76 -4.45
C VAL A 459 -41.33 -22.06 -5.93
N TYR A 460 -42.36 -22.58 -6.59
CA TYR A 460 -42.44 -22.57 -8.05
C TYR A 460 -42.81 -21.15 -8.49
N HIS A 461 -41.87 -20.43 -9.11
CA HIS A 461 -42.24 -19.26 -9.90
C HIS A 461 -42.94 -19.72 -11.17
N HIS A 462 -44.27 -19.68 -11.15
CA HIS A 462 -45.10 -19.79 -12.34
C HIS A 462 -44.95 -18.48 -13.13
N PHE A 463 -44.08 -18.45 -14.13
CA PHE A 463 -44.09 -17.39 -15.13
C PHE A 463 -45.31 -17.64 -16.04
N GLU A 464 -46.43 -17.01 -15.73
CA GLU A 464 -47.47 -16.75 -16.72
C GLU A 464 -46.89 -15.74 -17.71
N GLY A 465 -46.68 -16.19 -18.95
CA GLY A 465 -46.13 -15.39 -20.01
C GLY A 465 -47.05 -14.22 -20.32
N ASN A 466 -46.58 -13.00 -20.04
CA ASN A 466 -47.12 -11.81 -20.66
C ASN A 466 -46.09 -11.32 -21.69
N THR A 467 -46.29 -11.78 -22.93
CA THR A 467 -45.47 -11.44 -24.11
C THR A 467 -45.40 -9.94 -24.40
N ASP A 468 -46.18 -9.11 -23.70
CA ASP A 468 -46.25 -7.66 -23.88
C ASP A 468 -45.13 -6.87 -23.16
N THR A 469 -44.41 -7.47 -22.20
CA THR A 469 -43.39 -6.73 -21.42
C THR A 469 -42.00 -6.71 -22.07
N LEU A 470 -41.64 -7.74 -22.84
CA LEU A 470 -40.34 -7.82 -23.51
C LEU A 470 -40.23 -6.77 -24.63
N VAL A 471 -41.31 -6.54 -25.38
CA VAL A 471 -41.36 -5.53 -26.43
C VAL A 471 -41.25 -4.12 -25.83
N ALA A 472 -41.93 -3.88 -24.71
CA ALA A 472 -41.82 -2.61 -23.98
C ALA A 472 -40.39 -2.39 -23.44
N PHE A 473 -39.74 -3.42 -22.91
CA PHE A 473 -38.37 -3.33 -22.40
C PHE A 473 -37.35 -3.08 -23.51
N ILE A 474 -37.49 -3.76 -24.66
CA ILE A 474 -36.62 -3.56 -25.82
C ILE A 474 -36.82 -2.15 -26.40
N LEU A 475 -38.07 -1.66 -26.50
CA LEU A 475 -38.36 -0.29 -26.95
C LEU A 475 -37.79 0.76 -25.98
N PHE A 476 -37.83 0.52 -24.67
CA PHE A 476 -37.27 1.41 -23.66
C PHE A 476 -35.74 1.42 -23.68
N ALA A 477 -35.11 0.26 -23.88
CA ALA A 477 -33.66 0.15 -24.03
C ALA A 477 -33.17 0.85 -25.31
N PHE A 478 -33.88 0.67 -26.43
CA PHE A 478 -33.57 1.37 -27.68
C PHE A 478 -33.81 2.89 -27.57
N SER A 479 -34.86 3.33 -26.88
CA SER A 479 -35.12 4.76 -26.71
C SER A 479 -34.07 5.44 -25.84
N ILE A 480 -33.59 4.79 -24.77
CA ILE A 480 -32.48 5.29 -23.95
C ILE A 480 -31.18 5.33 -24.77
N ALA A 481 -30.86 4.29 -25.55
CA ALA A 481 -29.67 4.28 -26.40
C ALA A 481 -29.71 5.39 -27.46
N ILE A 482 -30.89 5.63 -28.07
CA ILE A 482 -31.10 6.73 -29.02
C ILE A 482 -31.02 8.09 -28.32
N MET A 483 -31.56 8.24 -27.12
CA MET A 483 -31.47 9.49 -26.35
C MET A 483 -30.03 9.80 -25.94
N VAL A 484 -29.25 8.80 -25.51
CA VAL A 484 -27.82 8.97 -25.21
C VAL A 484 -27.04 9.31 -26.49
N TYR A 485 -27.31 8.63 -27.60
CA TYR A 485 -26.68 8.92 -28.88
C TYR A 485 -27.01 10.33 -29.40
N LEU A 486 -28.28 10.74 -29.33
CA LEU A 486 -28.72 12.09 -29.67
C LEU A 486 -28.13 13.14 -28.72
N TYR A 487 -28.04 12.84 -27.42
CA TYR A 487 -27.40 13.72 -26.44
C TYR A 487 -25.92 13.91 -26.77
N THR A 488 -25.20 12.84 -27.13
CA THR A 488 -23.80 12.96 -27.56
C THR A 488 -23.66 13.73 -28.88
N ILE A 489 -24.54 13.54 -29.87
CA ILE A 489 -24.50 14.26 -31.14
C ILE A 489 -24.93 15.73 -31.01
N LEU A 490 -25.81 16.08 -30.07
CA LEU A 490 -26.27 17.46 -29.89
C LEU A 490 -25.35 18.26 -28.97
N LEU A 491 -24.83 17.65 -27.92
CA LEU A 491 -24.06 18.32 -26.87
C LEU A 491 -22.58 18.45 -27.25
N ILE A 492 -21.99 17.45 -27.91
CA ILE A 492 -20.57 17.49 -28.28
C ILE A 492 -20.29 18.60 -29.30
N PRO A 493 -21.08 18.80 -30.37
CA PRO A 493 -20.83 19.89 -31.32
C PRO A 493 -21.12 21.27 -30.74
N THR A 494 -22.08 21.43 -29.82
CA THR A 494 -22.36 22.72 -29.16
C THR A 494 -21.27 23.10 -28.17
N VAL A 495 -20.78 22.14 -27.37
CA VAL A 495 -19.62 22.36 -26.50
C VAL A 495 -18.38 22.64 -27.35
N MET A 496 -18.14 21.85 -28.41
CA MET A 496 -16.99 22.01 -29.32
C MET A 496 -17.01 23.35 -30.06
N THR A 497 -18.14 23.79 -30.61
CA THR A 497 -18.27 25.09 -31.28
C THR A 497 -18.13 26.26 -30.32
N ALA A 498 -18.60 26.14 -29.06
CA ALA A 498 -18.37 27.15 -28.03
C ALA A 498 -16.87 27.27 -27.67
N THR A 499 -16.15 26.15 -27.57
CA THR A 499 -14.69 26.17 -27.33
C THR A 499 -13.87 26.64 -28.54
N ILE A 500 -14.26 26.31 -29.77
CA ILE A 500 -13.55 26.71 -30.99
C ILE A 500 -13.80 28.20 -31.32
N ALA A 501 -15.04 28.68 -31.18
CA ALA A 501 -15.37 30.11 -31.36
C ALA A 501 -14.69 31.01 -30.31
N HIS A 502 -14.42 30.49 -29.11
CA HIS A 502 -13.63 31.17 -28.08
C HIS A 502 -12.13 31.22 -28.42
N TRP A 503 -11.62 30.25 -29.19
CA TRP A 503 -10.20 30.14 -29.54
C TRP A 503 -9.78 30.92 -30.79
N GLU A 504 -10.69 31.13 -31.76
CA GLU A 504 -10.39 31.92 -32.96
C GLU A 504 -10.32 33.44 -32.70
N ASN A 505 -10.99 33.94 -31.66
CA ASN A 505 -10.87 35.34 -31.23
C ASN A 505 -9.75 35.48 -30.18
N ARG A 506 -8.50 35.59 -30.66
CA ARG A 506 -7.33 35.94 -29.84
C ARG A 506 -7.43 37.37 -29.26
N THR A 507 -8.24 37.51 -28.24
CA THR A 507 -8.09 38.53 -27.21
C THR A 507 -8.22 37.80 -25.88
N ILE A 508 -7.10 37.52 -25.22
CA ILE A 508 -7.11 37.11 -23.82
C ILE A 508 -7.74 38.28 -23.06
N PRO A 509 -8.95 38.16 -22.50
CA PRO A 509 -9.38 39.14 -21.52
C PRO A 509 -8.53 38.86 -20.29
N SER A 510 -7.75 39.85 -19.85
CA SER A 510 -7.05 39.86 -18.56
C SER A 510 -7.99 39.92 -17.35
N THR A 511 -9.20 39.40 -17.49
CA THR A 511 -10.16 39.21 -16.42
C THR A 511 -10.29 37.71 -16.24
N GLY A 512 -9.68 37.18 -15.17
CA GLY A 512 -10.06 35.86 -14.70
C GLY A 512 -11.58 35.80 -14.64
N ILE A 513 -12.17 34.76 -15.22
CA ILE A 513 -13.58 34.47 -15.00
C ILE A 513 -13.69 34.15 -13.51
N GLN A 514 -13.95 35.18 -12.70
CA GLN A 514 -14.55 34.99 -11.40
C GLN A 514 -15.94 34.46 -11.68
N VAL A 515 -16.10 33.13 -11.63
CA VAL A 515 -17.41 32.56 -11.37
C VAL A 515 -17.74 33.07 -9.96
N PRO A 516 -18.73 33.97 -9.81
CA PRO A 516 -19.14 34.37 -8.48
C PRO A 516 -19.82 33.14 -7.92
N VAL A 517 -19.12 32.39 -7.08
CA VAL A 517 -19.76 31.49 -6.13
C VAL A 517 -20.31 32.37 -5.00
N ASP A 518 -21.11 33.37 -5.36
CA ASP A 518 -21.97 34.06 -4.42
C ASP A 518 -23.21 33.18 -4.25
N ILE A 519 -22.96 31.99 -3.71
CA ILE A 519 -24.00 31.24 -3.03
C ILE A 519 -24.14 32.00 -1.73
N GLY A 520 -25.02 33.00 -1.73
CA GLY A 520 -25.47 33.66 -0.53
C GLY A 520 -26.14 32.61 0.35
N CYS A 521 -25.34 31.84 1.09
CA CYS A 521 -25.77 30.85 2.04
C CYS A 521 -25.94 31.62 3.36
N PRO A 522 -27.16 32.04 3.73
CA PRO A 522 -27.36 32.73 4.99
C PRO A 522 -26.96 31.78 6.12
N LEU A 523 -26.13 32.26 7.05
CA LEU A 523 -25.73 31.49 8.23
C LEU A 523 -26.99 30.93 8.91
N LEU A 524 -27.15 29.61 8.90
CA LEU A 524 -28.26 28.96 9.61
C LEU A 524 -28.06 29.18 11.11
N LYS A 525 -29.14 29.52 11.81
CA LYS A 525 -29.10 29.57 13.28
C LYS A 525 -28.84 28.15 13.81
N PRO A 526 -27.81 27.96 14.67
CA PRO A 526 -27.52 26.67 15.27
C PRO A 526 -28.76 26.10 15.96
N ARG A 527 -29.12 24.86 15.63
CA ARG A 527 -30.23 24.15 16.29
C ARG A 527 -29.76 23.48 17.57
N THR A 528 -30.61 23.48 18.58
CA THR A 528 -30.34 22.89 19.90
C THR A 528 -30.78 21.43 20.00
N THR A 529 -31.47 20.92 18.97
CA THR A 529 -32.04 19.57 18.94
C THR A 529 -31.64 18.85 17.64
N PRO A 530 -31.31 17.54 17.69
CA PRO A 530 -31.03 16.73 16.50
C PRO A 530 -32.26 16.63 15.56
N PRO A 531 -32.05 16.47 14.24
CA PRO A 531 -33.13 16.29 13.28
C PRO A 531 -33.90 15.00 13.58
N GLN A 532 -35.23 15.07 13.49
CA GLN A 532 -36.10 13.93 13.84
C GLN A 532 -36.40 13.01 12.65
N SER A 533 -36.10 13.44 11.42
CA SER A 533 -36.27 12.64 10.20
C SER A 533 -35.40 13.16 9.05
N VAL A 534 -35.31 12.39 7.97
CA VAL A 534 -34.61 12.80 6.73
C VAL A 534 -35.23 14.04 6.06
N HIS A 535 -36.51 14.33 6.30
CA HIS A 535 -37.19 15.52 5.81
C HIS A 535 -36.95 16.78 6.69
N ASP A 536 -36.36 16.59 7.87
CA ASP A 536 -35.97 17.66 8.83
C ASP A 536 -34.44 17.85 8.87
N LEU A 537 -33.68 17.09 8.09
CA LEU A 537 -32.22 17.19 8.00
C LEU A 537 -31.80 18.50 7.32
N ARG A 538 -30.98 19.32 7.97
CA ARG A 538 -30.37 20.52 7.38
C ARG A 538 -28.88 20.30 7.11
N PRO A 539 -28.26 21.08 6.21
CA PRO A 539 -26.82 20.99 5.95
C PRO A 539 -25.95 21.18 7.20
N ASP A 540 -26.37 22.01 8.16
CA ASP A 540 -25.64 22.23 9.43
C ASP A 540 -25.76 21.08 10.45
N ASP A 541 -26.64 20.11 10.20
CA ASP A 541 -26.70 18.86 10.98
C ASP A 541 -25.66 17.82 10.52
N ILE A 542 -25.13 18.00 9.30
CA ILE A 542 -24.14 17.10 8.72
C ILE A 542 -22.78 17.43 9.33
N ARG A 543 -22.46 16.76 10.43
CA ARG A 543 -21.19 16.97 11.16
C ARG A 543 -19.95 16.50 10.40
N ILE A 544 -20.13 15.52 9.53
CA ILE A 544 -19.06 14.87 8.78
C ILE A 544 -19.57 14.64 7.37
N VAL A 545 -18.83 15.14 6.39
CA VAL A 545 -18.91 14.70 4.99
C VAL A 545 -17.59 13.96 4.73
N ALA A 546 -17.67 12.65 4.54
CA ALA A 546 -16.51 11.82 4.24
C ALA A 546 -16.75 11.07 2.92
N GLY A 547 -15.77 11.12 2.02
CA GLY A 547 -15.70 10.20 0.89
C GLY A 547 -14.93 8.96 1.31
N LEU A 548 -15.60 7.82 1.43
CA LEU A 548 -14.93 6.53 1.57
C LEU A 548 -14.71 5.99 0.16
N GLY A 549 -13.48 6.12 -0.35
CA GLY A 549 -13.15 5.67 -1.70
C GLY A 549 -12.89 4.17 -1.75
N ASP A 550 -13.77 3.43 -2.40
CA ASP A 550 -13.41 2.19 -3.11
C ASP A 550 -13.09 2.52 -4.58
N SER A 551 -12.88 1.50 -5.42
CA SER A 551 -12.60 1.65 -6.86
C SER A 551 -13.68 2.40 -7.65
N VAL A 552 -14.84 2.73 -7.05
CA VAL A 552 -15.93 3.49 -7.69
C VAL A 552 -15.76 5.01 -7.53
N MET A 553 -14.87 5.48 -6.65
CA MET A 553 -14.55 6.92 -6.46
C MET A 553 -13.44 7.45 -7.38
N ALA A 554 -13.10 6.72 -8.43
CA ALA A 554 -12.07 7.15 -9.33
C ALA A 554 -12.58 8.25 -10.29
N ALA A 555 -11.88 9.37 -10.30
CA ALA A 555 -12.37 10.58 -10.92
C ALA A 555 -12.15 10.55 -12.44
N PHE A 556 -13.18 10.16 -13.19
CA PHE A 556 -13.20 10.22 -14.64
C PHE A 556 -13.06 11.69 -15.10
N ALA A 557 -12.03 11.97 -15.90
CA ALA A 557 -11.74 13.30 -16.47
C ALA A 557 -11.48 14.46 -15.48
N ALA A 558 -11.27 14.21 -14.17
CA ALA A 558 -11.06 15.28 -13.18
C ALA A 558 -9.78 16.10 -13.36
N LYS A 559 -8.78 15.57 -14.07
CA LYS A 559 -7.59 16.34 -14.48
C LYS A 559 -7.82 17.26 -15.68
N GLY A 560 -9.03 17.26 -16.27
CA GLY A 560 -9.35 17.95 -17.52
C GLY A 560 -8.58 17.39 -18.72
N VAL A 561 -8.75 18.04 -19.88
CA VAL A 561 -8.02 17.72 -21.11
C VAL A 561 -6.64 18.36 -21.04
N GLN A 562 -5.61 17.54 -20.84
CA GLN A 562 -4.23 18.01 -20.65
C GLN A 562 -3.47 18.24 -21.98
N GLN A 563 -4.01 17.79 -23.12
CA GLN A 563 -3.41 17.97 -24.45
C GLN A 563 -4.44 18.41 -25.50
N THR A 564 -3.95 18.97 -26.60
CA THR A 564 -4.73 19.68 -27.64
C THR A 564 -5.79 18.86 -28.38
N PHE A 565 -5.90 17.55 -28.14
CA PHE A 565 -6.89 16.68 -28.80
C PHE A 565 -7.54 15.67 -27.84
N PHE A 566 -8.86 15.52 -27.96
CA PHE A 566 -9.64 14.46 -27.32
C PHE A 566 -9.41 13.12 -28.06
N ASN A 567 -8.92 12.11 -27.34
CA ASN A 567 -8.89 10.72 -27.81
C ASN A 567 -9.50 9.82 -26.71
N ILE A 568 -10.13 8.71 -27.10
CA ILE A 568 -10.68 7.69 -26.19
C ILE A 568 -9.61 7.08 -25.28
N GLU A 569 -8.34 7.10 -25.72
CA GLU A 569 -7.17 6.70 -24.94
C GLU A 569 -6.74 7.75 -23.88
N ASN A 570 -7.34 8.94 -23.86
CA ASN A 570 -7.06 9.98 -22.84
C ASN A 570 -8.18 10.10 -21.80
N LEU A 571 -9.22 9.25 -21.88
CA LEU A 571 -10.33 9.16 -20.93
C LEU A 571 -10.10 7.98 -19.97
N TYR A 572 -8.97 8.00 -19.26
CA TYR A 572 -8.72 7.02 -18.21
C TYR A 572 -9.19 7.49 -16.84
N GLU A 573 -9.64 6.51 -16.06
CA GLU A 573 -9.89 6.58 -14.64
C GLU A 573 -8.62 7.04 -13.90
N ASN A 574 -8.64 8.21 -13.25
CA ASN A 574 -7.50 8.65 -12.43
C ASN A 574 -7.63 8.07 -11.02
N ARG A 575 -7.09 6.86 -10.83
CA ARG A 575 -6.95 6.26 -9.49
C ARG A 575 -6.01 7.12 -8.63
N GLY A 576 -6.37 7.33 -7.37
CA GLY A 576 -5.65 8.21 -6.45
C GLY A 576 -6.03 9.70 -6.52
N ILE A 577 -6.87 10.12 -7.47
CA ILE A 577 -7.55 11.43 -7.40
C ILE A 577 -8.96 11.22 -6.89
N SER A 578 -9.16 11.53 -5.61
CA SER A 578 -10.50 11.59 -5.03
C SER A 578 -11.19 12.87 -5.48
N PHE A 579 -12.24 12.74 -6.28
CA PHE A 579 -13.11 13.86 -6.65
C PHE A 579 -14.53 13.55 -6.22
N ALA A 580 -15.05 14.31 -5.25
CA ALA A 580 -16.45 14.26 -4.86
C ALA A 580 -17.17 15.49 -5.46
N MET A 581 -17.95 15.29 -6.53
CA MET A 581 -18.89 16.32 -6.98
C MET A 581 -20.23 16.07 -6.28
N GLY A 582 -20.52 16.86 -5.25
CA GLY A 582 -21.76 16.73 -4.48
C GLY A 582 -21.53 17.03 -3.00
N GLY A 583 -21.66 18.29 -2.63
CA GLY A 583 -21.46 18.76 -1.26
C GLY A 583 -21.01 20.21 -1.26
N VAL A 584 -21.90 21.10 -1.69
CA VAL A 584 -21.71 22.54 -1.48
C VAL A 584 -22.38 22.87 -0.15
N CYS A 585 -21.60 23.33 0.84
CA CYS A 585 -22.13 23.98 2.04
C CYS A 585 -22.36 25.46 1.75
#